data_AF-M1W9U1-F1
#
_entry.id   AF-M1W9U1-F1
#
_cell.length_a   1.000
_cell.length_b   1.000
_cell.length_c   1.000
_cell.angle_alpha   90.00
_cell.angle_beta   90.00
_cell.angle_gamma   90.00
#
_symmetry.space_group_name_H-M   'P 1'
#
loop_
_entity.id
_entity.type
_entity.pdbx_description
1 polymer ?
#
loop_
_entity_poly.entity_id
_entity_poly.type
_entity_poly.pdbx_seq_one_letter_code
_entity_poly.pdbx_strand_id
1 'polypeptide(L)'
;MPLNGSLEASSIYLNLNTRPQAGTYHWGLTITDAHMNAALHHASNRNGPWMYEERIANPDQSMSLIVLLLIGKVKDQSRVMELIKGVPADGSPSQRTGVPFSCRIWVKDVLVALHESGEIVLPGTIDELEITAVKNGLKYAPSAETGQGATVVTELS
;
A
#
# COMPACT_ATOMS: atom_id res chain seq x y z
N MET A 1 16.64 7.69 1.75
CA MET A 1 16.51 8.34 3.07
C MET A 1 16.04 7.29 4.05
N PRO A 2 16.74 7.09 5.17
CA PRO A 2 16.40 6.02 6.10
C PRO A 2 14.94 6.12 6.55
N LEU A 3 14.28 4.99 6.72
CA LEU A 3 12.93 4.95 7.26
C LEU A 3 12.94 5.43 8.72
N ASN A 4 11.91 6.18 9.11
CA ASN A 4 11.61 6.43 10.51
C ASN A 4 10.76 5.27 11.05
N GLY A 5 11.45 4.18 11.41
CA GLY A 5 10.85 2.91 11.82
C GLY A 5 11.49 1.72 11.10
N SER A 6 11.02 0.52 11.38
CA SER A 6 11.54 -0.73 10.78
C SER A 6 10.42 -1.53 10.13
N LEU A 7 10.74 -2.16 9.01
CA LEU A 7 9.86 -3.17 8.43
C LEU A 7 9.96 -4.47 9.21
N GLU A 8 8.94 -5.28 9.09
CA GLU A 8 8.85 -6.61 9.68
C GLU A 8 8.82 -7.63 8.56
N ALA A 9 9.35 -8.83 8.82
CA ALA A 9 9.26 -9.95 7.89
C ALA A 9 7.81 -10.45 7.73
N SER A 10 7.49 -10.98 6.56
CA SER A 10 6.18 -11.56 6.21
C SER A 10 5.02 -10.64 6.56
N SER A 11 5.09 -9.39 6.14
CA SER A 11 4.11 -8.34 6.47
C SER A 11 3.63 -7.62 5.22
N ILE A 12 2.42 -7.06 5.32
CA ILE A 12 1.84 -6.18 4.31
C ILE A 12 1.67 -4.77 4.88
N TYR A 13 2.07 -3.79 4.09
CA TYR A 13 1.99 -2.37 4.41
C TYR A 13 1.18 -1.64 3.34
N LEU A 14 0.30 -0.75 3.76
CA LEU A 14 -0.26 0.26 2.87
C LEU A 14 0.79 1.34 2.63
N ASN A 15 1.11 1.55 1.35
CA ASN A 15 2.17 2.43 0.89
C ASN A 15 1.56 3.71 0.30
N LEU A 16 1.91 4.86 0.86
CA LEU A 16 1.51 6.17 0.34
C LEU A 16 2.71 6.94 -0.20
N ASN A 17 2.67 7.23 -1.49
CA ASN A 17 3.62 8.13 -2.14
C ASN A 17 3.00 9.52 -2.37
N THR A 18 3.80 10.56 -2.23
CA THR A 18 3.40 11.96 -2.51
C THR A 18 2.94 12.14 -3.96
N ARG A 19 2.03 13.09 -4.15
CA ARG A 19 1.63 13.64 -5.45
C ARG A 19 1.76 15.15 -5.40
N PRO A 20 1.85 15.84 -6.56
CA PRO A 20 1.97 17.30 -6.60
C PRO A 20 0.86 18.05 -5.85
N GLN A 21 -0.34 17.46 -5.76
CA GLN A 21 -1.45 18.02 -5.00
C GLN A 21 -1.41 17.52 -3.56
N ALA A 22 -1.21 18.45 -2.61
CA ALA A 22 -1.21 18.17 -1.18
C ALA A 22 -2.49 17.43 -0.74
N GLY A 23 -2.33 16.45 0.15
CA GLY A 23 -3.42 15.60 0.63
C GLY A 23 -3.90 14.54 -0.36
N THR A 24 -3.28 14.44 -1.54
CA THR A 24 -3.49 13.34 -2.48
C THR A 24 -2.27 12.45 -2.54
N TYR A 25 -2.49 11.15 -2.73
CA TYR A 25 -1.43 10.16 -2.69
C TYR A 25 -1.56 9.18 -3.83
N HIS A 26 -0.44 8.59 -4.22
CA HIS A 26 -0.45 7.34 -4.95
C HIS A 26 -0.40 6.18 -3.95
N TRP A 27 -1.33 5.25 -4.10
CA TRP A 27 -1.54 4.13 -3.18
C TRP A 27 -0.96 2.86 -3.78
N GLY A 28 -0.25 2.11 -2.96
CA GLY A 28 0.21 0.77 -3.27
C GLY A 28 0.27 -0.10 -2.01
N LEU A 29 0.79 -1.30 -2.18
CA LEU A 29 1.05 -2.25 -1.10
C LEU A 29 2.51 -2.64 -1.13
N THR A 30 3.20 -2.48 -0.01
CA THR A 30 4.55 -3.02 0.17
C THR A 30 4.44 -4.32 0.94
N ILE A 31 4.96 -5.40 0.38
CA ILE A 31 4.93 -6.72 1.00
C ILE A 31 6.35 -7.19 1.22
N THR A 32 6.64 -7.62 2.44
CA THR A 32 7.93 -8.18 2.83
C THR A 32 7.86 -9.69 2.88
N ASP A 33 8.91 -10.35 2.39
CA ASP A 33 9.08 -11.80 2.56
C ASP A 33 9.66 -12.15 3.93
N ALA A 34 9.93 -13.44 4.17
CA ALA A 34 10.54 -13.93 5.41
C ALA A 34 11.96 -13.38 5.65
N HIS A 35 12.62 -12.87 4.61
CA HIS A 35 13.98 -12.32 4.62
C HIS A 35 13.95 -10.78 4.60
N MET A 36 12.76 -10.16 4.72
CA MET A 36 12.51 -8.72 4.62
C MET A 36 12.81 -8.10 3.27
N ASN A 37 12.92 -8.89 2.19
CA ASN A 37 12.92 -8.33 0.85
C ASN A 37 11.53 -7.76 0.57
N ALA A 38 11.47 -6.52 0.10
CA ALA A 38 10.21 -5.82 -0.13
C ALA A 38 9.87 -5.77 -1.63
N ALA A 39 8.60 -5.98 -1.95
CA ALA A 39 8.02 -5.72 -3.26
C ALA A 39 6.91 -4.67 -3.14
N LEU A 40 6.87 -3.73 -4.08
CA LEU A 40 5.76 -2.78 -4.25
C LEU A 40 4.80 -3.33 -5.30
N HIS A 41 3.53 -3.42 -4.92
CA HIS A 41 2.40 -3.79 -5.75
C HIS A 41 1.48 -2.58 -5.87
N HIS A 42 1.20 -2.13 -7.10
CA HIS A 42 0.30 -1.01 -7.32
C HIS A 42 -0.43 -1.10 -8.65
N ALA A 43 -1.51 -0.33 -8.77
CA ALA A 43 -2.12 -0.02 -10.06
C ALA A 43 -1.65 1.36 -10.52
N SER A 44 -1.17 1.47 -11.75
CA SER A 44 -0.58 2.69 -12.31
C SER A 44 -1.11 2.93 -13.73
N ASN A 45 -1.35 4.21 -14.06
CA ASN A 45 -1.65 4.68 -15.41
C ASN A 45 -0.57 5.68 -15.89
N ARG A 46 0.62 5.67 -15.28
CA ARG A 46 1.69 6.64 -15.59
C ARG A 46 2.18 6.54 -17.03
N ASN A 47 2.16 5.33 -17.60
CA ASN A 47 2.71 5.03 -18.92
C ASN A 47 1.62 4.62 -19.94
N GLY A 48 0.35 4.92 -19.67
CA GLY A 48 -0.76 4.55 -20.56
C GLY A 48 -2.01 4.13 -19.78
N PRO A 49 -2.76 3.12 -20.25
CA PRO A 49 -3.93 2.64 -19.52
C PRO A 49 -3.56 2.12 -18.13
N TRP A 50 -4.55 2.00 -17.26
CA TRP A 50 -4.35 1.38 -15.94
C TRP A 50 -3.83 -0.05 -16.11
N MET A 51 -2.80 -0.39 -15.34
CA MET A 51 -2.27 -1.73 -15.24
C MET A 51 -1.69 -2.00 -13.86
N TYR A 52 -1.68 -3.28 -13.50
CA TYR A 52 -0.92 -3.76 -12.34
C TYR A 52 0.58 -3.71 -12.66
N GLU A 53 1.38 -3.27 -11.68
CA GLU A 53 2.82 -3.42 -11.73
C GLU A 53 3.34 -3.94 -10.39
N GLU A 54 4.39 -4.75 -10.49
CA GLU A 54 5.18 -5.28 -9.37
C GLU A 54 6.62 -4.81 -9.52
N ARG A 55 7.23 -4.34 -8.44
CA ARG A 55 8.62 -3.89 -8.45
C ARG A 55 9.32 -4.30 -7.18
N ILE A 56 10.59 -4.70 -7.29
CA ILE A 56 11.46 -4.77 -6.11
C ILE A 56 11.49 -3.36 -5.49
N ALA A 57 11.23 -3.29 -4.19
CA ALA A 57 11.15 -2.05 -3.45
C ALA A 57 12.33 -1.95 -2.48
N ASN A 58 12.98 -0.79 -2.48
CA ASN A 58 13.89 -0.36 -1.43
C ASN A 58 13.25 0.87 -0.78
N PRO A 59 12.33 0.70 0.20
CA PRO A 59 11.55 1.83 0.70
C PRO A 59 12.41 2.93 1.36
N ASP A 60 13.54 2.54 1.92
CA ASP A 60 14.60 3.42 2.46
C ASP A 60 15.34 4.23 1.37
N GLN A 61 15.11 3.96 0.09
CA GLN A 61 15.67 4.71 -1.04
C GLN A 61 14.61 5.52 -1.79
N SER A 62 13.33 5.40 -1.43
CA SER A 62 12.26 6.12 -2.10
C SER A 62 12.27 7.61 -1.74
N MET A 63 12.24 8.46 -2.76
CA MET A 63 12.12 9.92 -2.61
C MET A 63 10.66 10.39 -2.53
N SER A 64 9.71 9.55 -2.93
CA SER A 64 8.28 9.89 -2.94
C SER A 64 7.51 9.26 -1.79
N LEU A 65 8.08 8.30 -1.09
CA LEU A 65 7.39 7.56 -0.04
C LEU A 65 7.20 8.43 1.20
N ILE A 66 5.98 8.45 1.72
CA ILE A 66 5.63 9.19 2.94
C ILE A 66 5.35 8.22 4.09
N VAL A 67 4.49 7.22 3.85
CA VAL A 67 4.01 6.31 4.89
C VAL A 67 4.06 4.87 4.42
N LEU A 68 4.49 4.00 5.32
CA LEU A 68 4.21 2.57 5.30
C LEU A 68 3.38 2.22 6.54
N LEU A 69 2.09 2.00 6.35
CA LEU A 69 1.18 1.64 7.43
C LEU A 69 1.06 0.12 7.50
N LEU A 70 1.53 -0.49 8.59
CA LEU A 70 1.40 -1.93 8.81
C LEU A 70 -0.07 -2.31 8.84
N ILE A 71 -0.47 -3.20 7.94
CA ILE A 71 -1.83 -3.74 7.91
C ILE A 71 -1.88 -5.07 8.66
N GLY A 72 -0.89 -5.94 8.47
CA GLY A 72 -0.85 -7.21 9.18
C GLY A 72 0.21 -8.16 8.68
N LYS A 73 0.20 -9.37 9.25
CA LYS A 73 1.06 -10.48 8.83
C LYS A 73 0.48 -11.21 7.63
N VAL A 74 1.36 -11.59 6.73
CA VAL A 74 1.08 -12.45 5.58
C VAL A 74 1.24 -13.90 6.01
N LYS A 75 0.20 -14.71 5.77
CA LYS A 75 0.18 -16.13 6.11
C LYS A 75 0.88 -16.99 5.06
N ASP A 76 0.41 -16.97 3.81
CA ASP A 76 1.05 -17.64 2.68
C ASP A 76 1.42 -16.62 1.59
N GLN A 77 2.71 -16.39 1.41
CA GLN A 77 3.20 -15.41 0.45
C GLN A 77 2.82 -15.73 -0.99
N SER A 78 2.85 -17.01 -1.39
CA SER A 78 2.51 -17.40 -2.76
C SER A 78 1.04 -17.17 -3.03
N ARG A 79 0.18 -17.50 -2.06
CA ARG A 79 -1.27 -17.28 -2.17
C ARG A 79 -1.62 -15.78 -2.18
N VAL A 80 -0.95 -14.97 -1.36
CA VAL A 80 -1.11 -13.50 -1.39
C VAL A 80 -0.74 -12.96 -2.77
N MET A 81 0.38 -13.37 -3.37
CA MET A 81 0.77 -12.92 -4.71
C MET A 81 -0.25 -13.30 -5.78
N GLU A 82 -0.80 -14.52 -5.72
CA GLU A 82 -1.85 -14.99 -6.64
C GLU A 82 -3.10 -14.09 -6.54
N LEU A 83 -3.56 -13.83 -5.31
CA LEU A 83 -4.75 -13.02 -5.07
C LEU A 83 -4.57 -11.56 -5.52
N ILE A 84 -3.41 -10.94 -5.23
CA ILE A 84 -3.10 -9.59 -5.70
C ILE A 84 -3.17 -9.49 -7.22
N LYS A 85 -2.56 -10.46 -7.92
CA LYS A 85 -2.56 -10.52 -9.39
C LYS A 85 -3.94 -10.83 -9.97
N GLY A 86 -4.82 -11.45 -9.18
CA GLY A 86 -6.19 -11.75 -9.56
C GLY A 86 -7.14 -10.55 -9.49
N VAL A 87 -6.82 -9.49 -8.74
CA VAL A 87 -7.66 -8.29 -8.66
C VAL A 87 -7.47 -7.42 -9.92
N PRO A 88 -8.53 -7.16 -10.71
CA PRO A 88 -8.42 -6.39 -11.95
C PRO A 88 -7.83 -5.00 -11.73
N ALA A 89 -6.81 -4.65 -12.52
CA ALA A 89 -6.15 -3.35 -12.50
C ALA A 89 -6.25 -2.62 -13.86
N ASP A 90 -7.25 -2.97 -14.67
CA ASP A 90 -7.42 -2.54 -16.06
C ASP A 90 -8.17 -1.21 -16.23
N GLY A 91 -8.55 -0.57 -15.12
CA GLY A 91 -9.29 0.68 -15.12
C GLY A 91 -10.82 0.52 -15.11
N SER A 92 -11.33 -0.72 -15.16
CA SER A 92 -12.75 -0.98 -14.97
C SER A 92 -13.19 -0.67 -13.53
N PRO A 93 -14.44 -0.24 -13.29
CA PRO A 93 -14.94 0.00 -11.93
C PRO A 93 -14.76 -1.21 -11.02
N SER A 94 -14.59 -0.95 -9.72
CA SER A 94 -14.46 -1.98 -8.68
C SER A 94 -15.56 -3.02 -8.81
N GLN A 95 -15.20 -4.30 -8.97
CA GLN A 95 -16.18 -5.38 -9.01
C GLN A 95 -16.91 -5.56 -7.67
N ARG A 96 -16.25 -5.16 -6.57
CA ARG A 96 -16.82 -5.22 -5.22
C ARG A 96 -17.86 -4.14 -4.96
N THR A 97 -17.67 -2.93 -5.50
CA THR A 97 -18.46 -1.75 -5.09
C THR A 97 -19.08 -0.94 -6.24
N GLY A 98 -18.68 -1.18 -7.48
CA GLY A 98 -19.07 -0.37 -8.65
C GLY A 98 -18.42 1.02 -8.71
N VAL A 99 -17.59 1.39 -7.73
CA VAL A 99 -16.93 2.70 -7.67
C VAL A 99 -15.91 2.84 -8.81
N PRO A 100 -15.80 4.02 -9.45
CA PRO A 100 -14.80 4.28 -10.48
C PRO A 100 -13.38 3.93 -10.06
N PHE A 101 -12.62 3.36 -10.98
CA PHE A 101 -11.28 2.86 -10.70
C PHE A 101 -10.29 3.95 -10.30
N SER A 102 -9.42 3.62 -9.34
CA SER A 102 -8.20 4.36 -9.03
C SER A 102 -7.22 3.45 -8.28
N CYS A 103 -5.95 3.84 -8.20
CA CYS A 103 -4.96 3.11 -7.38
C CYS A 103 -5.42 2.87 -5.94
N ARG A 104 -6.12 3.83 -5.33
CA ARG A 104 -6.71 3.69 -4.00
C ARG A 104 -7.79 2.61 -3.96
N ILE A 105 -8.72 2.64 -4.91
CA ILE A 105 -9.82 1.66 -4.98
C ILE A 105 -9.25 0.25 -5.23
N TRP A 106 -8.26 0.12 -6.11
CA TRP A 106 -7.57 -1.15 -6.33
C TRP A 106 -6.93 -1.69 -5.04
N VAL A 107 -6.19 -0.86 -4.29
CA VAL A 107 -5.61 -1.27 -3.00
C VAL A 107 -6.70 -1.73 -2.03
N LYS A 108 -7.83 -1.02 -1.95
CA LYS A 108 -8.95 -1.41 -1.07
C LYS A 108 -9.52 -2.78 -1.45
N ASP A 109 -9.71 -3.03 -2.74
CA ASP A 109 -10.24 -4.30 -3.24
C ASP A 109 -9.27 -5.45 -3.00
N VAL A 110 -7.96 -5.23 -3.18
CA VAL A 110 -6.91 -6.20 -2.82
C VAL A 110 -6.94 -6.53 -1.34
N LEU A 111 -6.94 -5.52 -0.46
CA LEU A 111 -6.94 -5.75 0.99
C LEU A 111 -8.17 -6.53 1.46
N VAL A 112 -9.35 -6.26 0.89
CA VAL A 112 -10.56 -7.03 1.19
C VAL A 112 -10.44 -8.48 0.69
N ALA A 113 -9.97 -8.70 -0.54
CA ALA A 113 -9.79 -10.05 -1.09
C ALA A 113 -8.79 -10.89 -0.27
N LEU A 114 -7.69 -10.29 0.18
CA LEU A 114 -6.72 -10.94 1.06
C LEU A 114 -7.30 -11.24 2.45
N HIS A 115 -8.16 -10.37 2.96
CA HIS A 115 -8.82 -10.58 4.24
C HIS A 115 -9.86 -11.71 4.20
N GLU A 116 -10.74 -11.68 3.20
CA GLU A 116 -11.81 -12.66 3.02
C GLU A 116 -11.29 -14.06 2.72
N SER A 117 -10.10 -14.16 2.11
CA SER A 117 -9.40 -15.43 1.92
C SER A 117 -8.63 -15.92 3.17
N GLY A 118 -8.52 -15.10 4.22
CA GLY A 118 -7.81 -15.44 5.45
C GLY A 118 -6.29 -15.39 5.35
N GLU A 119 -5.75 -14.72 4.32
CA GLU A 119 -4.30 -14.57 4.15
C GLU A 119 -3.71 -13.41 4.95
N ILE A 120 -4.56 -12.43 5.29
CA ILE A 120 -4.26 -11.35 6.24
C ILE A 120 -5.48 -11.12 7.16
N VAL A 121 -5.24 -10.50 8.31
CA VAL A 121 -6.32 -9.99 9.17
C VAL A 121 -6.26 -8.47 9.12
N LEU A 122 -7.33 -7.82 8.64
CA LEU A 122 -7.40 -6.37 8.70
C LEU A 122 -7.62 -5.95 10.15
N PRO A 123 -6.90 -4.92 10.63
CA PRO A 123 -6.99 -4.46 12.01
C PRO A 123 -8.20 -3.52 12.24
N GLY A 124 -8.99 -3.28 11.20
CA GLY A 124 -10.21 -2.48 11.21
C GLY A 124 -10.93 -2.64 9.88
N THR A 125 -12.04 -1.92 9.70
CA THR A 125 -12.74 -1.88 8.41
C THR A 125 -11.88 -1.21 7.33
N ILE A 126 -12.19 -1.50 6.06
CA ILE A 126 -11.43 -0.92 4.95
C ILE A 126 -11.54 0.61 4.88
N ASP A 127 -12.64 1.17 5.38
CA ASP A 127 -12.86 2.62 5.40
C ASP A 127 -12.11 3.28 6.57
N GLU A 128 -12.05 2.64 7.75
CA GLU A 128 -11.20 3.09 8.86
C GLU A 128 -9.71 3.07 8.49
N LEU A 129 -9.28 2.04 7.75
CA LEU A 129 -7.93 1.96 7.21
C LEU A 129 -7.63 3.10 6.23
N GLU A 130 -8.58 3.44 5.35
CA GLU A 130 -8.43 4.58 4.44
C GLU A 130 -8.28 5.90 5.21
N ILE A 131 -9.16 6.15 6.18
CA ILE A 131 -9.11 7.35 7.03
C ILE A 131 -7.76 7.43 7.74
N THR A 132 -7.29 6.31 8.31
CA THR A 132 -6.04 6.25 9.05
C THR A 132 -4.83 6.46 8.15
N ALA A 133 -4.83 5.87 6.95
CA ALA A 133 -3.79 6.07 5.96
C ALA A 133 -3.69 7.54 5.55
N VAL A 134 -4.81 8.19 5.21
CA VAL A 134 -4.85 9.61 4.82
C VAL A 134 -4.40 10.52 5.98
N LYS A 135 -4.88 10.26 7.21
CA LYS A 135 -4.46 11.00 8.41
C LYS A 135 -2.94 10.93 8.62
N ASN A 136 -2.36 9.74 8.49
CA ASN A 136 -0.90 9.57 8.60
C ASN A 136 -0.14 10.19 7.42
N GLY A 137 -0.67 10.08 6.20
CA GLY A 137 -0.12 10.74 5.03
C GLY A 137 -0.03 12.25 5.22
N LEU A 138 -1.10 12.88 5.72
CA LEU A 138 -1.12 14.32 5.99
C LEU A 138 -0.14 14.70 7.10
N LYS A 139 -0.07 13.89 8.16
CA LYS A 139 0.82 14.11 9.31
C LYS A 139 2.30 14.04 8.92
N TYR A 140 2.69 13.08 8.09
CA TYR A 140 4.10 12.79 7.81
C TYR A 140 4.61 13.34 6.48
N ALA A 141 3.74 13.81 5.58
CA ALA A 141 4.14 14.41 4.30
C ALA A 141 5.21 15.53 4.46
N PRO A 142 5.06 16.52 5.37
CA PRO A 142 6.04 17.60 5.48
C PRO A 142 7.45 17.10 5.83
N SER A 143 7.56 16.10 6.71
CA SER A 143 8.85 15.51 7.09
C SER A 143 9.46 14.70 5.94
N ALA A 144 8.66 13.84 5.29
CA ALA A 144 9.14 13.02 4.19
C ALA A 144 9.61 13.86 3.00
N GLU A 145 8.84 14.89 2.63
CA GLU A 145 9.11 15.78 1.50
C GLU A 145 10.32 16.71 1.72
N THR A 146 10.71 16.94 2.98
CA THR A 146 11.91 17.72 3.35
C THR A 146 13.16 16.85 3.56
N GLY A 147 13.06 15.56 3.27
CA GLY A 147 14.22 14.68 3.22
C GLY A 147 14.42 13.80 4.45
N GLN A 148 13.47 13.78 5.39
CA GLN A 148 13.60 13.03 6.65
C GLN A 148 13.28 11.54 6.52
N GLY A 149 12.91 11.10 5.31
CA GLY A 149 12.50 9.72 5.04
C GLY A 149 11.04 9.44 5.37
N ALA A 150 10.57 8.26 4.93
CA ALA A 150 9.21 7.82 5.16
C ALA A 150 9.03 7.25 6.58
N THR A 151 7.83 7.42 7.14
CA THR A 151 7.49 6.86 8.45
C THR A 151 6.88 5.47 8.31
N VAL A 152 7.37 4.51 9.09
CA VAL A 152 6.71 3.21 9.27
C VAL A 152 5.77 3.33 10.47
N VAL A 153 4.48 3.09 10.26
CA VAL A 153 3.45 3.16 11.29
C VAL A 153 3.00 1.75 11.64
N THR A 154 3.29 1.29 12.85
CA THR A 154 2.98 -0.06 13.34
C THR A 154 1.76 -0.12 14.27
N GLU A 155 1.30 1.03 14.76
CA GLU A 155 0.13 1.12 15.65
C GLU A 155 -0.97 2.00 15.01
N LEU A 156 -2.19 1.50 15.04
CA LEU A 156 -3.38 2.23 14.60
C LEU A 156 -4.00 2.90 15.83
N SER A 157 -3.55 4.12 16.12
CA SER A 157 -4.04 4.96 17.24
C SER A 157 -5.16 5.92 16.83
#